data_AF-A0A926ATS4-F1
#
_entry.id   AF-A0A926ATS4-F1
#
_cell.length_a   1.000
_cell.length_b   1.000
_cell.length_c   1.000
_cell.angle_alpha   90.00
_cell.angle_beta   90.00
_cell.angle_gamma   90.00
#
_symmetry.space_group_name_H-M   'P 1'
#
loop_
_entity.id
_entity.type
_entity.pdbx_description
1 polymer ?
#
loop_
_entity_poly.entity_id
_entity_poly.type
_entity_poly.pdbx_seq_one_letter_code
_entity_poly.pdbx_strand_id
1 'polypeptide(L)'
;LKKAPSEVKEFKPDDLKAYTKSIDRKLAREELGTEKGRKMFAAVEEIFLVNATSAKTVALDASGRIWDRVILKSKSAIEKSKIQLSFGEPAADAAVMLVILELKSSRKGTAGTQELKITAQLICAETHGKKSESPYCMVWKEEETVGTISLTALVGGTFPRLADEKLASLFSKFRTAYTKAVREQKEADEKAKSGGGDKDKAASPESKKDEAKKDEVK
;
A
#
# COMPACT_ATOMS: atom_id res chain seq x y z
N LEU A 1 -26.83 6.34 -14.77
CA LEU A 1 -25.60 6.97 -15.30
C LEU A 1 -25.76 8.48 -15.23
N LYS A 2 -25.20 9.16 -14.21
CA LYS A 2 -25.20 10.62 -14.14
C LYS A 2 -24.16 11.14 -15.15
N LYS A 3 -24.61 11.95 -16.11
CA LYS A 3 -23.74 12.59 -17.12
C LYS A 3 -22.67 13.41 -16.43
N ALA A 4 -21.43 13.37 -16.94
CA ALA A 4 -20.38 14.28 -16.50
C ALA A 4 -20.85 15.75 -16.68
N PRO A 5 -20.57 16.64 -15.72
CA PRO A 5 -20.94 18.05 -15.86
C PRO A 5 -20.29 18.63 -17.11
N SER A 6 -21.11 19.23 -17.98
CA SER A 6 -20.75 19.76 -19.30
C SER A 6 -19.93 21.05 -19.25
N GLU A 7 -19.71 21.61 -18.07
CA GLU A 7 -18.98 22.86 -17.85
C GLU A 7 -17.82 22.60 -16.90
N VAL A 8 -16.62 22.44 -17.46
CA VAL A 8 -15.37 22.51 -16.70
C VAL A 8 -15.06 23.99 -16.49
N LYS A 9 -15.33 24.51 -15.29
CA LYS A 9 -14.91 25.87 -14.92
C LYS A 9 -13.43 25.84 -14.56
N GLU A 10 -12.66 26.66 -15.26
CA GLU A 10 -11.25 26.90 -14.97
C GLU A 10 -11.14 27.58 -13.58
N PHE A 11 -10.45 26.94 -12.64
CA PHE A 11 -10.18 27.56 -11.34
C PHE A 11 -9.06 28.58 -11.50
N LYS A 12 -9.29 29.83 -11.09
CA LYS A 12 -8.20 30.81 -11.04
C LYS A 12 -7.32 30.50 -9.82
N PRO A 13 -6.00 30.75 -9.89
CA PRO A 13 -5.09 30.54 -8.76
C PRO A 13 -5.56 31.21 -7.47
N ASP A 14 -6.24 32.35 -7.58
CA ASP A 14 -6.77 33.14 -6.45
C ASP A 14 -7.98 32.48 -5.75
N ASP A 15 -8.66 31.54 -6.42
CA ASP A 15 -9.79 30.78 -5.86
C ASP A 15 -9.33 29.60 -4.99
N LEU A 16 -8.03 29.28 -5.01
CA LEU A 16 -7.44 28.22 -4.21
C LEU A 16 -7.21 28.72 -2.78
N LYS A 17 -8.10 28.34 -1.85
CA LYS A 17 -7.85 28.54 -0.42
C LYS A 17 -6.54 27.87 -0.04
N ALA A 18 -5.59 28.66 0.45
CA ALA A 18 -4.35 28.15 1.00
C ALA A 18 -4.68 27.11 2.10
N TYR A 19 -4.13 25.91 1.97
CA TYR A 19 -4.27 24.88 2.99
C TYR A 19 -3.45 25.30 4.22
N THR A 20 -4.12 25.82 5.25
CA THR A 20 -3.48 26.48 6.42
C THR A 20 -3.01 25.53 7.52
N LYS A 21 -3.23 24.21 7.40
CA LYS A 21 -2.67 23.26 8.35
C LYS A 21 -1.22 22.98 7.96
N SER A 22 -0.28 23.31 8.85
CA SER A 22 1.07 22.75 8.79
C SER A 22 0.95 21.24 8.94
N ILE A 23 1.02 20.52 7.82
CA ILE A 23 1.14 19.07 7.85
C ILE A 23 2.58 18.82 8.30
N ASP A 24 2.78 18.54 9.59
CA ASP A 24 3.97 17.81 10.01
C ASP A 24 3.95 16.51 9.21
N ARG A 25 4.81 16.44 8.18
CA ARG A 25 4.94 15.26 7.32
C ARG A 25 5.56 14.14 8.15
N LYS A 26 4.75 13.48 8.97
CA LYS A 26 5.10 12.17 9.50
C LYS A 26 5.09 11.22 8.31
N LEU A 27 6.28 10.77 7.91
CA LEU A 27 6.42 9.73 6.89
C LEU A 27 5.62 8.49 7.33
N ALA A 28 5.07 7.75 6.38
CA ALA A 28 4.41 6.49 6.68
C ALA A 28 5.41 5.55 7.35
N ARG A 29 5.00 4.87 8.42
CA ARG A 29 5.85 3.88 9.09
C ARG A 29 5.97 2.64 8.21
N GLU A 30 7.17 2.06 8.10
CA GLU A 30 7.35 0.82 7.36
C GLU A 30 6.82 -0.39 8.15
N GLU A 31 5.90 -1.13 7.54
CA GLU A 31 5.32 -2.39 8.07
C GLU A 31 5.48 -3.51 7.03
N LEU A 32 6.60 -3.49 6.30
CA LEU A 32 6.86 -4.42 5.22
C LEU A 32 7.09 -5.83 5.78
N GLY A 33 6.23 -6.78 5.41
CA GLY A 33 6.37 -8.19 5.80
C GLY A 33 6.02 -8.51 7.26
N THR A 34 5.64 -7.51 8.06
CA THR A 34 5.21 -7.71 9.45
C THR A 34 3.81 -8.34 9.49
N GLU A 35 3.44 -8.98 10.60
CA GLU A 35 2.07 -9.49 10.79
C GLU A 35 1.03 -8.36 10.67
N LYS A 36 1.35 -7.20 11.26
CA LYS A 36 0.52 -6.01 11.22
C LYS A 36 0.33 -5.50 9.79
N GLY A 37 1.41 -5.28 9.04
CA GLY A 37 1.32 -4.80 7.66
C GLY A 37 0.59 -5.79 6.76
N ARG A 38 0.78 -7.10 6.99
CA ARG A 38 0.06 -8.17 6.26
C ARG A 38 -1.45 -8.14 6.53
N LYS A 39 -1.86 -7.97 7.80
CA LYS A 39 -3.27 -7.76 8.20
C LYS A 39 -3.88 -6.55 7.50
N MET A 40 -3.18 -5.41 7.57
CA MET A 40 -3.60 -4.19 6.90
C MET A 40 -3.69 -4.36 5.38
N PHE A 41 -2.73 -5.05 4.75
CA PHE A 41 -2.74 -5.29 3.31
C PHE A 41 -3.88 -6.23 2.89
N ALA A 42 -4.16 -7.27 3.68
CA ALA A 42 -5.28 -8.19 3.43
C ALA A 42 -6.66 -7.54 3.58
N ALA A 43 -6.76 -6.49 4.40
CA ALA A 43 -7.99 -5.74 4.65
C ALA A 43 -8.26 -4.63 3.62
N VAL A 44 -7.42 -4.47 2.60
CA VAL A 44 -7.59 -3.40 1.59
C VAL A 44 -8.75 -3.72 0.66
N GLU A 45 -9.82 -2.94 0.76
CA GLU A 45 -11.00 -3.04 -0.12
C GLU A 45 -10.98 -2.04 -1.26
N GLU A 46 -10.35 -0.88 -1.05
CA GLU A 46 -10.27 0.23 -2.00
C GLU A 46 -8.84 0.78 -2.10
N ILE A 47 -8.40 1.07 -3.32
CA ILE A 47 -7.11 1.73 -3.60
C ILE A 47 -7.34 3.02 -4.38
N PHE A 48 -6.86 4.12 -3.82
CA PHE A 48 -6.63 5.38 -4.51
C PHE A 48 -5.24 5.38 -5.16
N LEU A 49 -5.21 5.36 -6.49
CA LEU A 49 -3.97 5.34 -7.26
C LEU A 49 -3.44 6.77 -7.47
N VAL A 50 -2.26 7.05 -6.94
CA VAL A 50 -1.53 8.30 -7.15
C VAL A 50 -0.32 8.04 -8.01
N ASN A 51 -0.25 8.75 -9.13
CA ASN A 51 0.89 8.73 -10.03
C ASN A 51 1.74 9.98 -9.78
N ALA A 52 3.00 9.78 -9.46
CA ALA A 52 3.94 10.85 -9.16
C ALA A 52 5.23 10.66 -9.93
N THR A 53 5.96 11.75 -10.12
CA THR A 53 7.36 11.65 -10.51
C THR A 53 8.22 12.42 -9.50
N SER A 54 9.52 12.13 -9.48
CA SER A 54 10.45 13.12 -8.94
C SER A 54 10.41 14.37 -9.83
N ALA A 55 10.38 15.57 -9.23
CA ALA A 55 10.09 16.85 -9.92
C ALA A 55 10.83 17.12 -11.24
N LYS A 56 11.96 16.44 -11.50
CA LYS A 56 12.73 16.52 -12.76
C LYS A 56 12.17 15.69 -13.91
N THR A 57 11.24 14.77 -13.65
CA THR A 57 10.79 13.74 -14.61
C THR A 57 9.44 14.08 -15.26
N VAL A 58 8.55 14.83 -14.59
CA VAL A 58 7.24 15.25 -15.17
C VAL A 58 7.43 16.00 -16.50
N ALA A 59 8.41 16.91 -16.57
CA ALA A 59 8.64 17.73 -17.75
C ALA A 59 9.17 16.94 -18.96
N LEU A 60 9.58 15.69 -18.77
CA LEU A 60 10.30 14.92 -19.78
C LEU A 60 9.42 13.95 -20.57
N ASP A 61 8.30 13.46 -20.02
CA ASP A 61 7.28 12.71 -20.79
C ASP A 61 6.16 13.65 -21.27
N ALA A 62 6.51 14.60 -22.16
CA ALA A 62 5.54 15.53 -22.75
C ALA A 62 4.41 14.82 -23.51
N SER A 63 4.65 13.58 -23.95
CA SER A 63 3.68 12.77 -24.69
C SER A 63 2.61 12.11 -23.81
N GLY A 64 2.87 11.96 -22.51
CA GLY A 64 2.04 11.18 -21.58
C GLY A 64 2.03 9.67 -21.83
N ARG A 65 2.69 9.16 -22.88
CA ARG A 65 2.61 7.74 -23.30
C ARG A 65 3.21 6.80 -22.28
N ILE A 66 4.22 7.25 -21.52
CA ILE A 66 4.81 6.43 -20.47
C ILE A 66 3.80 6.30 -19.34
N TRP A 67 3.18 7.42 -18.96
CA TRP A 67 2.14 7.42 -17.94
C TRP A 67 0.92 6.60 -18.31
N ASP A 68 0.45 6.66 -19.56
CA ASP A 68 -0.67 5.84 -20.04
C ASP A 68 -0.40 4.34 -19.82
N ARG A 69 0.82 3.88 -20.13
CA ARG A 69 1.21 2.48 -19.92
C ARG A 69 1.28 2.12 -18.44
N VAL A 70 1.89 2.97 -17.62
CA VAL A 70 2.00 2.75 -16.17
C VAL A 70 0.62 2.69 -15.53
N ILE A 71 -0.26 3.63 -15.86
CA ILE A 71 -1.64 3.71 -15.37
C ILE A 71 -2.45 2.49 -15.80
N LEU A 72 -2.33 2.07 -17.07
CA LEU A 72 -3.05 0.91 -17.56
C LEU A 72 -2.62 -0.37 -16.82
N LYS A 73 -1.32 -0.55 -16.57
CA LYS A 73 -0.78 -1.73 -15.88
C LYS A 73 -1.13 -1.74 -14.40
N SER A 74 -1.05 -0.60 -13.71
CA SER A 74 -1.40 -0.51 -12.30
C SER A 74 -2.90 -0.75 -12.08
N LYS A 75 -3.78 -0.11 -12.88
CA LYS A 75 -5.23 -0.33 -12.83
C LYS A 75 -5.58 -1.81 -13.05
N SER A 76 -5.06 -2.41 -14.11
CA SER A 76 -5.31 -3.83 -14.41
C SER A 76 -4.87 -4.75 -13.27
N ALA A 77 -3.79 -4.41 -12.57
CA ALA A 77 -3.32 -5.21 -11.44
C ALA A 77 -4.24 -5.11 -10.22
N ILE A 78 -4.73 -3.91 -9.90
CA ILE A 78 -5.67 -3.66 -8.80
C ILE A 78 -7.00 -4.37 -9.07
N GLU A 79 -7.55 -4.20 -10.27
CA GLU A 79 -8.80 -4.86 -10.69
C GLU A 79 -8.69 -6.40 -10.61
N LYS A 80 -7.57 -6.97 -11.08
CA LYS A 80 -7.32 -8.41 -11.01
C LYS A 80 -7.07 -8.94 -9.59
N SER A 81 -6.82 -8.06 -8.63
CA SER A 81 -6.80 -8.39 -7.20
C SER A 81 -8.18 -8.30 -6.57
N LYS A 82 -9.24 -7.96 -7.33
CA LYS A 82 -10.61 -7.72 -6.84
C LYS A 82 -10.70 -6.61 -5.80
N ILE A 83 -9.80 -5.64 -5.88
CA ILE A 83 -9.81 -4.43 -5.06
C ILE A 83 -10.49 -3.32 -5.86
N GLN A 84 -11.31 -2.50 -5.22
CA GLN A 84 -11.96 -1.36 -5.87
C GLN A 84 -10.93 -0.26 -6.16
N LEU A 85 -11.00 0.35 -7.34
CA LEU A 85 -10.19 1.51 -7.67
C LEU A 85 -11.01 2.78 -7.40
N SER A 86 -10.50 3.67 -6.57
CA SER A 86 -11.13 4.97 -6.34
C SER A 86 -11.01 5.86 -7.58
N PHE A 87 -12.12 6.51 -7.94
CA PHE A 87 -12.12 7.60 -8.92
C PHE A 87 -12.75 8.84 -8.27
N GLY A 88 -11.97 9.90 -8.08
CA GLY A 88 -12.44 11.14 -7.44
C GLY A 88 -12.13 11.19 -5.95
N GLU A 89 -13.16 11.23 -5.12
CA GLU A 89 -13.04 11.34 -3.65
C GLU A 89 -12.99 9.93 -3.04
N PRO A 90 -11.82 9.46 -2.57
CA PRO A 90 -11.67 8.11 -2.02
C PRO A 90 -12.33 7.99 -0.64
N ALA A 91 -12.70 6.77 -0.24
CA ALA A 91 -13.12 6.51 1.14
C ALA A 91 -12.02 6.91 2.15
N ALA A 92 -12.42 7.23 3.38
CA ALA A 92 -11.50 7.70 4.42
C ALA A 92 -10.44 6.67 4.82
N ASP A 93 -10.73 5.38 4.61
CA ASP A 93 -9.88 4.23 4.87
C ASP A 93 -9.28 3.62 3.59
N ALA A 94 -9.53 4.21 2.43
CA ALA A 94 -8.93 3.76 1.17
C ALA A 94 -7.40 3.76 1.26
N ALA A 95 -6.79 2.67 0.81
CA ALA A 95 -5.35 2.59 0.73
C ALA A 95 -4.84 3.46 -0.42
N VAL A 96 -3.68 4.07 -0.26
CA VAL A 96 -3.04 4.87 -1.31
C VAL A 96 -1.94 4.05 -1.95
N MET A 97 -2.10 3.74 -3.25
CA MET A 97 -1.00 3.22 -4.05
C MET A 97 -0.28 4.39 -4.72
N LEU A 98 0.94 4.67 -4.29
CA LEU A 98 1.79 5.68 -4.91
C LEU A 98 2.75 4.99 -5.90
N VAL A 99 2.65 5.37 -7.17
CA VAL A 99 3.54 4.93 -8.24
C VAL A 99 4.42 6.10 -8.64
N ILE A 100 5.73 5.97 -8.45
CA ILE A 100 6.73 7.00 -8.68
C ILE A 100 7.60 6.59 -9.86
N LEU A 101 7.70 7.47 -10.86
CA LEU A 101 8.72 7.36 -11.90
C LEU A 101 9.91 8.27 -11.57
N GLU A 102 11.12 7.72 -11.70
CA GLU A 102 12.37 8.42 -11.47
C GLU A 102 13.38 8.12 -12.56
N LEU A 103 14.10 9.15 -13.01
CA LEU A 103 15.32 8.99 -13.80
C LEU A 103 16.54 9.05 -12.88
N LYS A 104 17.38 8.02 -12.96
CA LYS A 104 18.68 7.97 -12.28
C LYS A 104 19.80 7.96 -13.30
N SER A 105 20.95 8.54 -12.95
CA SER A 105 22.15 8.43 -13.78
C SER A 105 22.50 6.96 -13.96
N SER A 106 22.64 6.50 -15.20
CA SER A 106 22.97 5.09 -15.43
C SER A 106 24.40 4.82 -15.00
N ARG A 107 24.60 3.76 -14.19
CA ARG A 107 25.94 3.33 -13.77
C ARG A 107 26.59 2.37 -14.78
N LYS A 108 25.80 1.78 -15.68
CA LYS A 108 26.23 0.72 -16.62
C LYS A 108 25.72 0.94 -18.05
N GLY A 109 25.28 2.15 -18.39
CA GLY A 109 24.63 2.47 -19.67
C GLY A 109 25.52 3.19 -20.66
N THR A 110 25.03 3.31 -21.89
CA THR A 110 25.62 4.15 -22.94
C THR A 110 25.66 5.61 -22.49
N ALA A 111 26.74 6.33 -22.82
CA ALA A 111 26.84 7.76 -22.55
C ALA A 111 25.61 8.52 -23.06
N GLY A 112 25.08 9.45 -22.26
CA GLY A 112 23.86 10.21 -22.60
C GLY A 112 22.53 9.50 -22.31
N THR A 113 22.55 8.36 -21.60
CA THR A 113 21.35 7.64 -21.20
C THR A 113 21.16 7.59 -19.67
N GLN A 114 19.91 7.47 -19.24
CA GLN A 114 19.50 7.41 -17.84
C GLN A 114 18.70 6.13 -17.58
N GLU A 115 18.77 5.62 -16.36
CA GLU A 115 17.93 4.51 -15.90
C GLU A 115 16.56 5.05 -15.49
N LEU A 116 15.51 4.58 -16.17
CA LEU A 116 14.14 4.79 -15.76
C LEU A 116 13.77 3.75 -14.72
N LYS A 117 13.49 4.23 -13.51
CA LYS A 117 13.04 3.41 -12.38
C LYS A 117 11.58 3.70 -12.08
N ILE A 118 10.87 2.65 -11.68
CA ILE A 118 9.54 2.72 -11.12
C ILE A 118 9.59 2.22 -9.68
N THR A 119 9.01 2.99 -8.77
CA THR A 119 8.76 2.56 -7.39
C THR A 119 7.26 2.56 -7.19
N ALA A 120 6.70 1.45 -6.74
CA ALA A 120 5.30 1.37 -6.35
C ALA A 120 5.23 1.02 -4.87
N GLN A 121 4.41 1.77 -4.12
CA GLN A 121 4.21 1.56 -2.69
C GLN A 121 2.74 1.64 -2.33
N LEU A 122 2.31 0.81 -1.38
CA LEU A 122 0.96 0.82 -0.83
C LEU A 122 1.00 1.31 0.62
N ILE A 123 0.24 2.37 0.88
CA ILE A 123 0.12 3.01 2.19
C ILE A 123 -1.32 2.85 2.67
N CYS A 124 -1.50 2.33 3.87
CA CYS A 124 -2.79 2.19 4.53
C CYS A 124 -2.91 3.15 5.71
N ALA A 125 -4.11 3.65 5.97
CA ALA A 125 -4.42 4.38 7.19
C ALA A 125 -4.39 3.43 8.39
N GLU A 126 -3.77 3.87 9.48
CA GLU A 126 -3.73 3.16 10.75
C GLU A 126 -4.82 3.72 11.68
N THR A 127 -5.83 2.91 11.96
CA THR A 127 -6.97 3.30 12.81
C THR A 127 -6.71 3.08 14.31
N HIS A 128 -5.74 2.26 14.69
CA HIS A 128 -5.49 1.85 16.08
C HIS A 128 -4.08 2.25 16.59
N GLY A 129 -3.40 3.14 15.89
CA GLY A 129 -2.06 3.62 16.25
C GLY A 129 -2.05 4.56 17.45
N LYS A 130 -0.90 4.65 18.13
CA LYS A 130 -0.71 5.65 19.20
C LYS A 130 -0.66 7.06 18.60
N LYS A 131 -1.17 8.08 19.31
CA LYS A 131 -1.13 9.49 18.86
C LYS A 131 0.28 10.01 18.50
N SER A 132 1.32 9.42 19.08
CA SER A 132 2.72 9.78 18.78
C SER A 132 3.22 9.21 17.45
N GLU A 133 2.62 8.13 16.96
CA GLU A 133 3.06 7.42 15.75
C GLU A 133 2.49 8.06 14.48
N SER A 134 3.03 7.65 13.33
CA SER A 134 2.47 8.03 12.04
C SER A 134 1.10 7.36 11.86
N PRO A 135 0.05 8.08 11.45
CA PRO A 135 -1.27 7.50 11.19
C PRO A 135 -1.29 6.71 9.87
N TYR A 136 -0.15 6.54 9.20
CA TYR A 136 -0.02 5.85 7.93
C TYR A 136 1.05 4.77 8.03
N CYS A 137 0.75 3.59 7.50
CA CYS A 137 1.69 2.47 7.41
C CYS A 137 1.91 2.08 5.95
N MET A 138 3.16 1.99 5.53
CA MET A 138 3.52 1.42 4.24
C MET A 138 3.63 -0.10 4.39
N VAL A 139 2.76 -0.82 3.69
CA VAL A 139 2.58 -2.27 3.86
C VAL A 139 3.13 -3.08 2.68
N TRP A 140 3.40 -2.41 1.56
CA TRP A 140 4.03 -3.01 0.40
C TRP A 140 4.86 -1.96 -0.35
N LYS A 141 6.02 -2.37 -0.86
CA LYS A 141 6.91 -1.52 -1.66
C LYS A 141 7.73 -2.39 -2.59
N GLU A 142 7.79 -2.02 -3.86
CA GLU A 142 8.68 -2.63 -4.85
C GLU A 142 9.32 -1.53 -5.71
N GLU A 143 10.57 -1.77 -6.12
CA GLU A 143 11.30 -0.96 -7.10
C GLU A 143 11.71 -1.86 -8.26
N GLU A 144 11.54 -1.38 -9.48
CA GLU A 144 12.02 -2.08 -10.69
C GLU A 144 12.71 -1.06 -11.61
N THR A 145 13.82 -1.47 -12.22
CA THR A 145 14.43 -0.70 -13.31
C THR A 145 13.75 -1.11 -14.61
N VAL A 146 12.99 -0.19 -15.17
CA VAL A 146 12.18 -0.38 -16.38
C VAL A 146 13.05 -0.47 -17.62
N GLY A 147 14.18 0.24 -17.61
CA GLY A 147 15.20 0.18 -18.64
C GLY A 147 16.03 1.46 -18.70
N THR A 148 16.88 1.53 -19.72
CA THR A 148 17.71 2.69 -20.01
C THR A 148 17.09 3.50 -21.15
N ILE A 149 17.07 4.82 -21.01
CA ILE A 149 16.44 5.75 -21.96
C ILE A 149 17.28 7.01 -22.15
N SER A 150 17.34 7.55 -23.37
CA SER A 150 17.91 8.89 -23.61
C SER A 150 16.84 9.97 -23.39
N LEU A 151 17.26 11.19 -23.05
CA LEU A 151 16.33 12.31 -22.90
C LEU A 151 15.49 12.55 -24.17
N THR A 152 16.11 12.44 -25.35
CA THR A 152 15.42 12.59 -26.65
C THR A 152 14.33 11.53 -26.85
N ALA A 153 14.61 10.28 -26.50
CA ALA A 153 13.63 9.19 -26.59
C ALA A 153 12.46 9.42 -25.62
N LEU A 154 12.75 9.91 -24.42
CA LEU A 154 11.75 10.23 -23.40
C LEU A 154 10.81 11.36 -23.85
N VAL A 155 11.36 12.46 -24.39
CA VAL A 155 10.57 13.56 -24.97
C VAL A 155 9.71 13.08 -26.14
N GLY A 156 10.24 12.17 -26.97
CA GLY A 156 9.51 11.54 -28.06
C GLY A 156 8.49 10.48 -27.62
N GLY A 157 8.28 10.26 -26.32
CA GLY A 157 7.34 9.26 -25.81
C GLY A 157 7.74 7.82 -26.13
N THR A 158 9.03 7.57 -26.36
CA THR A 158 9.56 6.24 -26.64
C THR A 158 9.84 5.54 -25.33
N PHE A 159 9.22 4.39 -25.13
CA PHE A 159 9.38 3.62 -23.89
C PHE A 159 10.45 2.53 -24.07
N PRO A 160 11.27 2.21 -23.05
CA PRO A 160 12.27 1.16 -23.17
C PRO A 160 11.65 -0.16 -23.62
N ARG A 161 12.35 -0.93 -24.46
CA ARG A 161 11.78 -2.15 -25.08
C ARG A 161 11.25 -3.17 -24.06
N LEU A 162 11.93 -3.33 -22.93
CA LEU A 162 11.56 -4.28 -21.86
C LEU A 162 10.57 -3.69 -20.86
N ALA A 163 10.14 -2.45 -21.05
CA ALA A 163 9.41 -1.72 -20.04
C ALA A 163 8.05 -2.36 -19.72
N ASP A 164 7.33 -2.84 -20.73
CA ASP A 164 6.03 -3.49 -20.53
C ASP A 164 6.16 -4.79 -19.73
N GLU A 165 7.23 -5.56 -19.96
CA GLU A 165 7.56 -6.77 -19.20
C GLU A 165 7.93 -6.43 -17.76
N LYS A 166 8.75 -5.40 -17.56
CA LYS A 166 9.17 -4.92 -16.23
C LYS A 166 8.01 -4.38 -15.42
N LEU A 167 7.12 -3.59 -16.03
CA LEU A 167 5.88 -3.14 -15.41
C LEU A 167 4.98 -4.33 -15.05
N ALA A 168 4.80 -5.29 -15.96
CA ALA A 168 4.01 -6.49 -15.69
C ALA A 168 4.59 -7.31 -14.52
N SER A 169 5.92 -7.46 -14.47
CA SER A 169 6.62 -8.13 -13.36
C SER A 169 6.38 -7.43 -12.03
N LEU A 170 6.61 -6.10 -11.97
CA LEU A 170 6.39 -5.28 -10.77
C LEU A 170 4.97 -5.46 -10.21
N PHE A 171 3.96 -5.31 -11.06
CA PHE A 171 2.57 -5.42 -10.63
C PHE A 171 2.10 -6.87 -10.42
N SER A 172 2.79 -7.86 -11.00
CA SER A 172 2.60 -9.27 -10.65
C SER A 172 3.08 -9.56 -9.22
N LYS A 173 4.20 -8.95 -8.80
CA LYS A 173 4.67 -9.03 -7.40
C LYS A 173 3.64 -8.46 -6.43
N PHE A 174 3.03 -7.32 -6.76
CA PHE A 174 1.90 -6.75 -5.99
C PHE A 174 0.77 -7.76 -5.81
N ARG A 175 0.25 -8.32 -6.91
CA ARG A 175 -0.85 -9.30 -6.87
C ARG A 175 -0.51 -10.53 -6.07
N THR A 176 0.71 -11.03 -6.22
CA THR A 176 1.22 -12.20 -5.49
C THR A 176 1.29 -11.90 -3.99
N ALA A 177 1.83 -10.74 -3.62
CA ALA A 177 1.92 -10.30 -2.23
C ALA A 177 0.54 -10.12 -1.59
N TYR A 178 -0.41 -9.50 -2.30
CA TYR A 178 -1.79 -9.33 -1.84
C TYR A 178 -2.48 -10.69 -1.64
N THR A 179 -2.42 -11.58 -2.64
CA THR A 179 -3.03 -12.90 -2.56
C THR A 179 -2.47 -13.71 -1.38
N LYS A 180 -1.15 -13.62 -1.17
CA LYS A 180 -0.49 -14.23 -0.01
C LYS A 180 -1.00 -13.65 1.30
N ALA A 181 -1.10 -12.32 1.42
CA ALA A 181 -1.61 -11.65 2.61
C ALA A 181 -3.05 -12.07 2.95
N VAL A 182 -3.94 -12.10 1.95
CA VAL A 182 -5.33 -12.56 2.12
C VAL A 182 -5.41 -14.02 2.58
N ARG A 183 -4.58 -14.91 2.00
CA ARG A 183 -4.54 -16.32 2.40
C ARG A 183 -4.06 -16.48 3.84
N GLU A 184 -2.95 -15.84 4.19
CA GLU A 184 -2.36 -15.92 5.53
C GLU A 184 -3.30 -15.32 6.60
N GLN A 185 -4.05 -14.28 6.25
CA GLN A 185 -5.07 -13.72 7.15
C GLN A 185 -6.22 -14.70 7.40
N LYS A 186 -6.74 -15.36 6.35
CA LYS A 186 -7.78 -16.39 6.50
C LYS A 186 -7.34 -17.56 7.37
N GLU A 187 -6.11 -18.06 7.15
CA GLU A 187 -5.54 -19.14 7.95
C GLU A 187 -5.38 -18.74 9.44
N ALA A 188 -5.01 -17.49 9.70
CA ALA A 188 -4.92 -16.96 11.06
C ALA A 188 -6.31 -16.87 11.74
N ASP A 189 -7.33 -16.42 11.00
CA ASP A 189 -8.70 -16.30 11.50
C ASP A 189 -9.33 -17.68 11.77
N GLU A 190 -9.03 -18.70 10.95
CA GLU A 190 -9.45 -20.08 11.17
C GLU A 190 -8.80 -20.70 12.41
N LYS A 191 -7.49 -20.50 12.59
CA LYS A 191 -6.76 -20.97 13.80
C LYS A 191 -7.25 -20.29 15.08
N ALA A 192 -7.59 -19.01 15.02
CA ALA A 192 -8.15 -18.29 16.16
C ALA A 192 -9.53 -18.84 16.56
N LYS A 193 -10.33 -19.31 15.59
CA LYS A 193 -11.64 -19.93 15.85
C LYS A 193 -11.53 -21.37 16.36
N SER A 194 -10.54 -22.15 15.90
CA SER A 194 -10.36 -23.55 16.33
C SER A 194 -9.60 -23.70 17.66
N GLY A 195 -8.84 -22.70 18.08
CA GLY A 195 -8.11 -22.69 19.37
C GLY A 195 -8.93 -22.26 20.59
N GLY A 196 -10.21 -21.88 20.41
CA GLY A 196 -11.08 -21.34 21.46
C GLY A 196 -11.92 -22.36 22.23
N GLY A 197 -11.69 -23.66 22.04
CA GLY A 197 -12.50 -24.71 22.66
C GLY A 197 -11.68 -25.76 23.40
N ASP A 198 -11.06 -25.41 24.53
CA ASP A 198 -10.97 -26.30 25.71
C ASP A 198 -10.36 -25.59 26.94
N LYS A 199 -11.10 -24.70 27.59
CA LYS A 199 -10.87 -24.33 29.00
C LYS A 199 -12.17 -23.86 29.62
N ASP A 200 -13.06 -24.80 29.89
CA ASP A 200 -13.97 -24.73 31.03
C ASP A 200 -14.60 -26.11 31.27
N LYS A 201 -13.87 -26.96 32.00
CA LYS A 201 -14.49 -28.01 32.80
C LYS A 201 -13.89 -27.98 34.20
N ALA A 202 -14.70 -27.44 35.10
CA ALA A 202 -14.44 -27.32 36.52
C ALA A 202 -14.09 -28.66 37.18
N ALA A 203 -13.18 -28.61 38.15
CA ALA A 203 -13.20 -29.48 39.31
C ALA A 203 -12.84 -28.62 40.54
N SER A 204 -13.89 -28.23 41.27
CA SER A 204 -13.79 -27.65 42.61
C SER A 204 -13.00 -28.57 43.55
N PRO A 205 -12.13 -28.06 44.43
CA PRO A 205 -11.60 -28.86 45.52
C PRO A 205 -12.67 -28.99 46.62
N GLU A 206 -13.16 -30.21 46.83
CA GLU A 206 -13.91 -30.60 48.03
C GLU A 206 -13.02 -30.40 49.28
N SER A 207 -13.45 -29.51 50.15
CA SER A 207 -12.98 -29.39 51.53
C SER A 207 -13.56 -30.54 52.37
N LYS A 208 -12.77 -31.60 52.61
CA LYS A 208 -12.95 -32.49 53.77
C LYS A 208 -11.80 -32.24 54.74
N LYS A 209 -12.11 -31.70 55.91
CA LYS A 209 -11.24 -31.72 57.07
C LYS A 209 -12.10 -32.06 58.29
N ASP A 210 -12.24 -33.37 58.51
CA ASP A 210 -12.74 -33.91 59.77
C ASP A 210 -11.61 -33.89 60.82
N GLU A 211 -12.04 -33.61 62.04
CA GLU A 211 -11.29 -33.46 63.29
C GLU A 211 -10.61 -34.75 63.76
N ALA A 212 -9.54 -34.63 64.56
CA ALA A 212 -9.57 -35.07 65.98
C ALA A 212 -8.22 -34.94 66.73
N LYS A 213 -8.31 -34.23 67.86
CA LYS A 213 -7.74 -34.48 69.20
C LYS A 213 -6.22 -34.47 69.47
N LYS A 214 -5.84 -33.52 70.31
CA LYS A 214 -5.16 -33.61 71.64
C LYS A 214 -4.70 -32.18 72.00
N ASP A 215 -4.96 -31.57 73.14
CA ASP A 215 -4.84 -32.05 74.52
C ASP A 215 -5.70 -31.19 75.47
N GLU A 216 -6.26 -31.84 76.49
CA GLU A 216 -6.49 -31.24 77.80
C GLU A 216 -5.50 -31.94 78.75
N VAL A 217 -4.88 -31.21 79.68
CA VAL A 217 -4.89 -31.50 81.13
C VAL A 217 -3.91 -30.56 81.86
N LYS A 218 -4.53 -29.73 82.73
CA LYS A 218 -4.08 -29.14 84.01
C LYS A 218 -2.94 -28.12 84.04
#